data_AF-Q5DI68-F1
#
_entry.id   AF-Q5DI68-F1
#
_cell.length_a   1.000
_cell.length_b   1.000
_cell.length_c   1.000
_cell.angle_alpha   90.00
_cell.angle_beta   90.00
_cell.angle_gamma   90.00
#
_symmetry.space_group_name_H-M   'P 1'
#
loop_
_entity.id
_entity.type
_entity.pdbx_description
1 polymer ?
#
loop_
_entity_poly.entity_id
_entity_poly.type
_entity_poly.pdbx_seq_one_letter_code
_entity_poly.pdbx_strand_id
1 'polypeptide(L)'
;MHIAIVFIAVLGEICIASITISSIDQFHSTVNSSLLQAVKGYYSNKLYEEQMDRLQSRYMCCGATSYRDYDKAHSIPPFSCLTGYLVYSRIVTGLCRSYQ
;
A
#
# COMPACT_ATOMS: atom_id res chain seq x y z
N MET A 1 39.79 -10.84 -3.86
CA MET A 1 38.89 -10.32 -2.81
C MET A 1 37.50 -9.93 -3.34
N HIS A 2 37.37 -9.32 -4.53
CA HIS A 2 36.05 -8.97 -5.11
C HIS A 2 35.09 -10.16 -5.30
N ILE A 3 35.59 -11.30 -5.80
CA ILE A 3 34.76 -12.49 -6.04
C ILE A 3 34.16 -13.04 -4.74
N ALA A 4 34.95 -13.05 -3.65
CA ALA A 4 34.47 -13.52 -2.34
C ALA A 4 33.39 -12.60 -1.76
N ILE A 5 33.52 -11.29 -1.94
CA ILE A 5 32.51 -10.32 -1.48
C ILE A 5 31.20 -10.48 -2.26
N VAL A 6 31.29 -10.61 -3.58
CA VAL A 6 30.11 -10.85 -4.44
C VAL A 6 29.45 -12.18 -4.07
N PHE A 7 30.22 -13.22 -3.79
CA PHE A 7 29.67 -14.51 -3.37
C PHE A 7 28.88 -14.40 -2.06
N ILE A 8 29.42 -13.69 -1.06
CA ILE A 8 28.71 -13.45 0.21
C ILE A 8 27.44 -12.61 -0.01
N ALA A 9 27.50 -11.60 -0.87
CA ALA A 9 26.33 -10.78 -1.21
C ALA A 9 25.22 -11.63 -1.85
N VAL A 10 25.57 -12.49 -2.81
CA VAL A 10 24.61 -13.40 -3.47
C VAL A 10 23.99 -14.37 -2.46
N LEU A 11 24.76 -14.94 -1.54
CA LEU A 11 24.22 -15.78 -0.47
C LEU A 11 23.23 -15.00 0.41
N GLY A 12 23.52 -13.74 0.71
CA GLY A 12 22.61 -12.85 1.42
C GLY A 12 21.30 -12.63 0.68
N GLU A 13 21.36 -12.34 -0.62
CA GLU A 13 20.17 -12.13 -1.47
C GLU A 13 19.28 -13.39 -1.53
N ILE A 14 19.88 -14.58 -1.63
CA ILE A 14 19.13 -15.86 -1.64
C ILE A 14 18.41 -16.08 -0.30
N CYS A 15 19.05 -15.77 0.82
CA CYS A 15 18.43 -15.84 2.15
C CYS A 15 17.26 -14.87 2.27
N ILE A 16 17.42 -13.62 1.84
CA ILE A 16 16.37 -12.60 1.89
C ILE A 16 15.18 -13.01 1.00
N ALA A 17 15.46 -13.53 -0.20
CA ALA A 17 14.43 -13.98 -1.13
C ALA A 17 13.60 -15.13 -0.56
N SER A 18 14.24 -16.14 0.02
CA SER A 18 13.53 -17.29 0.60
C SER A 18 12.65 -16.89 1.80
N ILE A 19 13.15 -16.03 2.70
CA ILE A 19 12.36 -15.50 3.82
C ILE A 19 11.17 -14.69 3.32
N THR A 20 11.36 -13.84 2.31
CA THR A 20 10.28 -13.00 1.74
C THR A 20 9.15 -13.85 1.19
N ILE A 21 9.46 -14.92 0.45
CA ILE A 21 8.45 -15.82 -0.10
C ILE A 21 7.66 -16.50 1.03
N SER A 22 8.33 -16.96 2.08
CA SER A 22 7.68 -17.65 3.20
C SER A 22 6.78 -16.74 4.07
N SER A 23 7.04 -15.44 4.07
CA SER A 23 6.34 -14.46 4.93
C SER A 23 5.39 -13.54 4.16
N ILE A 24 5.15 -13.83 2.87
CA ILE A 24 4.37 -12.98 1.97
C ILE A 24 2.94 -12.72 2.48
N ASP A 25 2.29 -13.74 3.04
CA ASP A 25 0.92 -13.62 3.56
C ASP A 25 0.86 -12.72 4.80
N GLN A 26 1.85 -12.85 5.69
CA GLN A 26 1.97 -12.00 6.87
C GLN A 26 2.25 -10.56 6.48
N PHE A 27 3.12 -10.35 5.49
CA PHE A 27 3.38 -9.03 4.92
C PHE A 27 2.08 -8.39 4.38
N HIS A 28 1.31 -9.11 3.57
CA HIS A 28 0.03 -8.61 3.05
C HIS A 28 -0.96 -8.24 4.16
N SER A 29 -1.06 -9.06 5.22
CA SER A 29 -1.95 -8.78 6.35
C SER A 29 -1.52 -7.56 7.16
N THR A 30 -0.23 -7.43 7.47
CA THR A 30 0.33 -6.27 8.19
C THR A 30 0.19 -4.99 7.37
N VAL A 31 0.46 -5.06 6.08
CA VAL A 31 0.30 -3.91 5.17
C VAL A 31 -1.16 -3.48 5.08
N ASN A 32 -2.10 -4.43 4.93
CA ASN A 32 -3.52 -4.12 4.84
C ASN A 32 -4.06 -3.50 6.14
N SER A 33 -3.69 -4.05 7.30
CA SER A 33 -4.10 -3.49 8.60
C SER A 33 -3.53 -2.08 8.83
N SER A 34 -2.27 -1.84 8.44
CA SER A 34 -1.63 -0.51 8.51
C SER A 34 -2.30 0.51 7.58
N LEU A 35 -2.60 0.11 6.34
CA LEU A 35 -3.35 0.95 5.40
C LEU A 35 -4.75 1.27 5.90
N LEU A 36 -5.47 0.28 6.43
CA LEU A 36 -6.80 0.49 6.98
C LEU A 36 -6.78 1.48 8.15
N GLN A 37 -5.75 1.40 9.00
CA GLN A 37 -5.55 2.36 10.08
C GLN A 37 -5.26 3.77 9.55
N ALA A 38 -4.39 3.90 8.55
CA ALA A 38 -4.05 5.18 7.94
C ALA A 38 -5.29 5.83 7.28
N VAL A 39 -6.09 5.05 6.55
CA VAL A 39 -7.32 5.53 5.89
C VAL A 39 -8.37 5.97 6.92
N LYS A 40 -8.57 5.21 8.01
CA LYS A 40 -9.47 5.61 9.10
C LYS A 40 -9.01 6.89 9.80
N GLY A 41 -7.69 7.08 9.90
CA GLY A 41 -7.09 8.27 10.49
C GLY A 41 -6.85 9.42 9.51
N TYR A 42 -7.29 9.30 8.26
CA TYR A 42 -6.97 10.26 7.20
C TYR A 42 -7.38 11.69 7.57
N TYR A 43 -8.62 11.89 8.03
CA TYR A 43 -9.14 13.22 8.37
C TYR A 43 -8.72 13.74 9.75
N SER A 44 -8.11 12.90 10.59
CA SER A 44 -7.73 13.26 11.96
C SER A 44 -6.22 13.42 12.15
N ASN A 45 -5.41 12.92 11.21
CA ASN A 45 -3.95 12.96 11.29
C ASN A 45 -3.33 13.39 9.97
N LYS A 46 -2.70 14.57 9.96
CA LYS A 46 -2.04 15.14 8.78
C LYS A 46 -0.95 14.25 8.17
N LEU A 47 -0.26 13.44 8.99
CA LEU A 47 0.72 12.49 8.47
C LEU A 47 0.04 11.42 7.62
N TYR A 48 -1.10 10.90 8.08
CA TYR A 48 -1.85 9.90 7.31
C TYR A 48 -2.48 10.50 6.05
N GLU A 49 -2.98 11.74 6.13
CA GLU A 49 -3.44 12.51 4.97
C GLU A 49 -2.36 12.57 3.88
N GLU A 50 -1.17 13.10 4.21
CA GLU A 50 -0.08 13.27 3.25
C GLU A 50 0.43 11.95 2.67
N GLN A 51 0.64 10.94 3.52
CA GLN A 51 1.15 9.65 3.07
C GLN A 51 0.13 8.91 2.19
N MET A 52 -1.15 8.95 2.56
CA MET A 52 -2.20 8.34 1.73
C MET A 52 -2.39 9.10 0.41
N ASP A 53 -2.30 10.42 0.39
CA ASP A 53 -2.39 11.18 -0.85
C ASP A 53 -1.25 10.84 -1.82
N ARG A 54 -0.03 10.72 -1.31
CA ARG A 54 1.14 10.28 -2.10
C ARG A 54 0.96 8.87 -2.63
N LEU A 55 0.50 7.94 -1.78
CA LEU A 55 0.25 6.55 -2.16
C LEU A 55 -0.80 6.46 -3.28
N GLN A 56 -1.93 7.12 -3.10
CA GLN A 56 -3.07 7.06 -4.02
C GLN A 56 -2.78 7.73 -5.35
N SER A 57 -2.10 8.87 -5.33
CA SER A 57 -1.67 9.56 -6.55
C SER A 57 -0.62 8.76 -7.31
N ARG A 58 0.33 8.12 -6.61
CA ARG A 58 1.40 7.33 -7.24
C ARG A 58 0.88 6.02 -7.84
N TYR A 59 0.00 5.32 -7.13
CA TYR A 59 -0.44 3.97 -7.50
C TYR A 59 -1.84 3.95 -8.13
N MET A 60 -2.48 5.10 -8.30
CA MET A 60 -3.82 5.23 -8.88
C MET A 60 -4.81 4.29 -8.19
N CYS A 61 -4.90 4.44 -6.87
CA CYS A 61 -5.70 3.59 -6.01
C CYS A 61 -6.52 4.39 -5.00
N CYS A 62 -7.47 3.76 -4.29
CA CYS A 62 -8.27 4.44 -3.29
C CYS A 62 -8.61 3.58 -2.07
N GLY A 63 -8.24 4.06 -0.88
CA GLY A 63 -8.43 3.35 0.38
C GLY A 63 -7.48 2.16 0.56
N ALA A 64 -7.76 1.31 1.55
CA ALA A 64 -6.97 0.10 1.84
C ALA A 64 -7.47 -1.09 1.01
N THR A 65 -8.79 -1.25 1.01
CA THR A 65 -9.58 -2.24 0.28
C THR A 65 -10.57 -1.57 -0.68
N SER A 66 -11.09 -0.40 -0.31
CA SER A 66 -12.08 0.33 -1.12
C SER A 66 -12.08 1.82 -0.77
N TYR A 67 -12.57 2.64 -1.70
CA TYR A 67 -12.89 4.04 -1.42
C TYR A 67 -13.88 4.23 -0.26
N ARG A 68 -14.59 3.17 0.12
CA ARG A 68 -15.52 3.14 1.26
C ARG A 68 -14.84 2.99 2.62
N ASP A 69 -13.53 2.79 2.65
CA ASP A 69 -12.77 2.69 3.90
C ASP A 69 -12.64 4.05 4.59
N TYR A 70 -12.80 5.14 3.85
CA TYR A 70 -12.90 6.48 4.39
C TYR A 70 -14.16 6.65 5.24
N ASP A 71 -14.06 7.47 6.28
CA ASP A 71 -15.16 7.71 7.19
C ASP A 71 -16.41 8.21 6.43
N LYS A 72 -17.56 7.58 6.67
CA LYS A 72 -18.84 7.88 6.01
C LYS A 72 -19.33 9.30 6.27
N ALA A 73 -18.86 9.93 7.37
CA ALA A 73 -19.10 11.34 7.64
C ALA A 73 -18.59 12.23 6.48
N HIS A 74 -17.57 11.78 5.77
CA HIS A 74 -17.02 12.41 4.58
C HIS A 74 -17.47 11.61 3.36
N SER A 75 -18.62 12.00 2.77
CA SER A 75 -19.27 11.25 1.68
C SER A 75 -18.49 11.20 0.37
N ILE A 76 -17.38 11.94 0.27
CA ILE A 76 -16.52 12.02 -0.91
C ILE A 76 -15.12 11.57 -0.50
N PRO A 77 -14.51 10.60 -1.20
CA PRO A 77 -13.12 10.22 -0.97
C PRO A 77 -12.18 11.37 -1.33
N PRO A 78 -10.93 11.37 -0.83
CA PRO A 78 -10.01 12.47 -1.06
C PRO A 78 -9.70 12.69 -2.55
N PHE A 79 -9.33 13.91 -2.92
CA PHE A 79 -9.03 14.26 -4.32
C PHE A 79 -7.89 13.42 -4.92
N SER A 80 -6.97 12.96 -4.09
CA SER A 80 -5.91 12.02 -4.47
C SER A 80 -6.42 10.66 -4.95
N CYS A 81 -7.69 10.31 -4.66
CA CYS A 81 -8.38 9.14 -5.20
C CYS A 81 -9.06 9.38 -6.56
N LEU A 82 -9.15 10.62 -7.03
CA LEU A 82 -10.04 11.00 -8.13
C LEU A 82 -9.24 11.33 -9.40
N THR A 83 -9.75 10.86 -10.54
CA THR A 83 -9.38 11.37 -11.88
C THR A 83 -10.61 12.02 -12.49
N GLY A 84 -10.71 13.35 -12.38
CA GLY A 84 -11.95 14.06 -12.69
C GLY A 84 -13.07 13.65 -11.73
N TYR A 85 -14.12 13.01 -12.26
CA TYR A 85 -15.26 12.50 -11.47
C TYR A 85 -15.20 10.99 -11.18
N LEU A 86 -14.14 10.30 -11.64
CA LEU A 86 -13.98 8.86 -11.48
C LEU A 86 -13.07 8.55 -10.30
N VAL A 87 -13.46 7.60 -9.46
CA VAL A 87 -12.63 7.08 -8.38
C VAL A 87 -11.68 6.02 -8.94
N TYR A 88 -10.42 6.07 -8.53
CA TYR A 88 -9.45 5.03 -8.86
C TYR A 88 -9.94 3.63 -8.42
N SER A 89 -9.98 2.69 -9.37
CA SER A 89 -10.44 1.32 -9.15
C SER A 89 -9.36 0.25 -9.42
N ARG A 90 -8.09 0.64 -9.54
CA ARG A 90 -7.10 -0.24 -10.19
C ARG A 90 -6.70 -1.44 -9.33
N ILE A 91 -6.99 -2.62 -9.86
CA ILE A 91 -6.47 -3.94 -9.52
C ILE A 91 -4.97 -3.96 -9.87
N VAL A 92 -4.10 -3.67 -8.91
CA VAL A 92 -2.69 -4.00 -9.02
C VAL A 92 -2.42 -5.15 -8.07
N THR A 93 -1.81 -6.22 -8.60
CA THR A 93 -1.44 -7.46 -7.93
C THR A 93 -0.46 -7.21 -6.78
N GLY A 94 -0.97 -6.68 -5.67
CA GLY A 94 -0.26 -6.66 -4.39
C GLY A 94 -0.64 -5.54 -3.42
N LEU A 95 -1.15 -4.39 -3.87
CA LEU A 95 -1.40 -3.23 -3.00
C LEU A 95 -2.44 -2.24 -3.59
N CYS A 96 -3.35 -1.78 -2.71
CA CYS A 96 -4.64 -1.13 -2.94
C CYS A 96 -5.62 -1.89 -3.86
N ARG A 97 -6.26 -2.94 -3.35
CA ARG A 97 -7.15 -3.78 -4.20
C ARG A 97 -8.63 -3.49 -3.95
N SER A 98 -9.26 -2.76 -4.88
CA SER A 98 -10.72 -2.72 -5.04
C SER A 98 -11.23 -4.03 -5.66
N TYR A 99 -12.18 -4.68 -5.01
CA TYR A 99 -13.12 -5.63 -5.63
C TYR A 99 -14.56 -5.18 -5.33
N GLN A 100 -15.43 -5.38 -6.32
CA GLN A 100 -16.83 -4.93 -6.41
C GLN A 100 -17.65 -5.22 -5.15
#